data_AF-A0A925NYC2-F1
#
_entry.id   AF-A0A925NYC2-F1
#
_cell.length_a   1.000
_cell.length_b   1.000
_cell.length_c   1.000
_cell.angle_alpha   90.00
_cell.angle_beta   90.00
_cell.angle_gamma   90.00
#
_symmetry.space_group_name_H-M   'P 1'
#
loop_
_entity.id
_entity.type
_entity.pdbx_description
1 polymer ?
#
loop_
_entity_poly.entity_id
_entity_poly.type
_entity_poly.pdbx_seq_one_letter_code
_entity_poly.pdbx_strand_id
1 'polypeptide(L)' 'MTTIIINDRSADAKKMIEYLKTQRYVTIVEEKKPTAALLKAMNEAKTGKVTHAKNVTELLEKLKS' A
#
# COMPACT_ATOMS: atom_id res chain seq x y z
N MET A 1 -22.52 -5.53 -16.86
CA MET A 1 -21.41 -5.71 -15.90
C MET A 1 -21.62 -4.72 -14.79
N THR A 2 -21.80 -5.17 -13.55
CA THR A 2 -22.10 -4.31 -12.41
C THR A 2 -20.86 -4.21 -11.54
N THR A 3 -20.37 -2.99 -11.31
CA THR A 3 -19.15 -2.76 -10.53
C THR A 3 -19.54 -2.23 -9.15
N ILE A 4 -19.09 -2.92 -8.09
CA ILE A 4 -19.26 -2.47 -6.71
C ILE A 4 -17.92 -1.88 -6.25
N ILE A 5 -17.94 -0.63 -5.78
CA ILE A 5 -16.76 0.06 -5.26
C ILE A 5 -16.85 0.10 -3.73
N ILE A 6 -15.94 -0.61 -3.06
CA ILE A 6 -15.83 -0.61 -1.60
C ILE A 6 -14.65 0.30 -1.23
N ASN A 7 -14.95 1.55 -0.84
CA ASN A 7 -13.96 2.56 -0.43
C ASN A 7 -13.77 2.64 1.09
N ASP A 8 -14.07 1.55 1.80
CA ASP A 8 -13.96 1.48 3.26
C ASP A 8 -12.88 0.47 3.68
N ARG A 9 -12.16 0.79 4.75
CA ARG A 9 -11.10 -0.04 5.35
C ARG A 9 -11.54 -0.74 6.64
N SER A 10 -12.81 -0.62 7.01
CA SER A 10 -13.41 -1.28 8.18
C SER A 10 -13.29 -2.81 8.12
N ALA A 11 -13.42 -3.44 9.29
CA ALA A 11 -13.40 -4.90 9.39
C ALA A 11 -14.56 -5.54 8.61
N ASP A 12 -15.70 -4.86 8.56
CA ASP A 12 -16.89 -5.37 7.88
C ASP A 12 -16.76 -5.27 6.36
N ALA A 13 -16.11 -4.21 5.85
CA ALA A 13 -15.74 -4.12 4.44
C ALA A 13 -14.82 -5.28 4.00
N LYS A 14 -13.88 -5.70 4.85
CA LYS A 14 -13.02 -6.86 4.58
C LYS A 14 -13.81 -8.17 4.51
N LYS A 15 -14.72 -8.41 5.46
CA LYS A 15 -15.59 -9.60 5.46
C LYS A 15 -16.48 -9.64 4.22
N MET A 16 -16.99 -8.49 3.78
CA MET A 16 -17.80 -8.39 2.57
C MET A 16 -16.99 -8.70 1.31
N ILE A 17 -15.74 -8.23 1.22
CA ILE A 17 -14.81 -8.61 0.14
C ILE A 17 -14.54 -10.12 0.15
N GLU A 18 -14.30 -10.71 1.32
CA GLU A 18 -14.09 -12.16 1.45
C GLU A 18 -15.31 -12.97 1.01
N TYR A 19 -16.52 -12.54 1.38
CA TYR A 19 -17.75 -13.14 0.88
C TYR A 19 -17.85 -13.05 -0.65
N LEU A 20 -17.57 -11.88 -1.22
CA LEU A 20 -17.60 -11.67 -2.67
C LEU A 20 -16.58 -12.54 -3.42
N LYS A 21 -15.43 -12.87 -2.82
CA LYS A 21 -14.45 -13.83 -3.38
C LYS A 21 -15.00 -15.24 -3.58
N THR A 22 -16.02 -15.64 -2.81
CA THR A 22 -16.61 -16.99 -2.92
C THR A 22 -17.53 -17.15 -4.14
N GLN A 23 -17.95 -16.03 -4.75
CA GLN A 23 -18.90 -16.03 -5.85
C GLN A 23 -18.18 -16.23 -7.19
N ARG A 24 -18.58 -17.26 -7.95
CA ARG A 24 -17.94 -17.67 -9.22
C ARG A 24 -18.03 -16.64 -10.36
N TYR A 25 -18.86 -15.61 -10.20
CA TYR A 25 -19.13 -14.59 -11.21
C TYR A 25 -18.55 -13.22 -10.85
N VAL A 26 -17.79 -13.11 -9.75
CA VAL A 26 -17.21 -11.85 -9.28
C VAL A 26 -15.73 -11.80 -9.61
N THR A 27 -15.30 -10.71 -10.24
CA THR A 27 -13.88 -10.38 -10.44
C THR A 27 -13.54 -9.21 -9.53
N ILE A 28 -12.58 -9.40 -8.62
CA ILE A 28 -12.15 -8.34 -7.71
C ILE A 28 -10.98 -7.59 -8.33
N VAL A 29 -11.16 -6.29 -8.51
CA VAL A 29 -10.10 -5.37 -8.95
C VAL A 29 -9.61 -4.61 -7.72
N GLU A 30 -8.50 -5.05 -7.13
CA GLU A 30 -7.87 -4.33 -6.02
C GLU A 30 -7.07 -3.15 -6.57
N GLU A 31 -7.64 -1.94 -6.52
CA GLU A 31 -6.89 -0.72 -6.76
C GLU A 31 -5.94 -0.46 -5.58
N LYS A 32 -4.67 -0.89 -5.72
CA LYS A 32 -3.60 -0.53 -4.78
C LYS A 32 -3.19 0.93 -4.97
N LYS A 33 -4.04 1.85 -4.51
CA LYS A 33 -3.70 3.27 -4.45
C LYS A 33 -2.73 3.51 -3.28
N PRO A 34 -1.52 4.05 -3.54
CA PRO A 34 -0.59 4.39 -2.49
C PRO A 34 -1.22 5.42 -1.54
N THR A 35 -1.01 5.26 -0.24
CA THR A 35 -1.47 6.25 0.74
C THR A 35 -0.73 7.58 0.52
N ALA A 36 -1.30 8.70 1.00
CA ALA A 36 -0.65 10.01 0.90
C ALA A 36 0.77 10.00 1.50
N ALA A 37 0.97 9.25 2.60
CA ALA A 37 2.28 9.06 3.20
C ALA A 37 3.26 8.30 2.28
N LEU A 38 2.80 7.23 1.62
CA LEU A 38 3.63 6.47 0.68
C LEU A 38 3.96 7.31 -0.57
N LEU A 39 3.00 8.06 -1.10
CA LEU A 39 3.22 9.00 -2.21
C LEU A 39 4.27 10.04 -1.86
N LYS A 40 4.22 10.60 -0.64
CA LYS A 40 5.22 11.55 -0.16
C LYS A 40 6.60 10.90 -0.08
N ALA A 41 6.72 9.72 0.52
CA ALA A 41 7.99 9.00 0.62
C ALA A 41 8.57 8.64 -0.77
N MET A 42 7.72 8.22 -1.71
CA MET A 42 8.13 7.95 -3.09
C MET A 42 8.63 9.22 -3.80
N ASN A 43 7.98 10.36 -3.57
CA ASN A 43 8.42 11.64 -4.13
C ASN A 43 9.73 12.11 -3.49
N GLU A 44 9.88 11.98 -2.18
CA GLU A 44 11.12 12.32 -1.46
C GLU A 44 12.31 11.45 -1.92
N ALA A 45 12.08 10.16 -2.18
CA ALA A 45 13.09 9.30 -2.76
C ALA A 45 13.47 9.72 -4.18
N LYS A 46 12.50 10.09 -5.01
CA LYS A 46 12.73 10.57 -6.39
C LYS A 46 13.47 11.91 -6.43
N THR A 47 13.23 12.80 -5.47
CA THR A 47 13.92 14.09 -5.39
C THR A 47 15.31 14.01 -4.74
N GLY A 48 15.78 12.80 -4.39
CA GLY A 48 17.13 12.58 -3.87
C GLY A 48 17.25 12.81 -2.37
N LYS A 49 16.13 12.93 -1.63
CA LYS A 49 16.12 12.98 -0.17
C LYS A 49 16.24 11.55 0.39
N VAL A 50 17.34 10.90 0.05
CA VAL A 50 17.66 9.52 0.46
C VAL A 50 18.89 9.52 1.34
N THR A 51 18.88 8.67 2.37
CA THR A 51 20.05 8.49 3.23
C THR A 51 21.03 7.58 2.50
N HIS A 52 22.12 8.16 2.01
CA HIS A 52 23.21 7.38 1.45
C HIS A 52 24.02 6.71 2.56
N ALA A 53 24.28 5.42 2.39
CA ALA A 53 25.20 4.64 3.22
C ALA A 53 26.05 3.77 2.29
N LYS A 54 27.35 3.66 2.58
CA LYS A 54 28.29 2.90 1.73
C LYS A 54 28.25 1.41 2.03
N ASN A 55 27.80 1.03 3.22
CA ASN A 55 27.76 -0.33 3.71
C ASN A 55 26.56 -0.53 4.65
N VAL A 56 26.19 -1.80 4.85
CA VAL A 56 24.99 -2.18 5.60
C VAL A 56 25.07 -1.74 7.08
N THR A 57 26.27 -1.75 7.66
CA THR A 57 26.50 -1.31 9.04
C THR A 57 26.20 0.18 9.23
N GLU A 58 26.66 1.04 8.32
CA GLU A 58 26.41 2.49 8.37
C GLU A 58 24.92 2.82 8.13
N LEU A 59 24.23 2.03 7.30
CA LEU A 59 22.78 2.18 7.10
C LEU A 59 22.01 1.90 8.39
N LEU A 60 22.38 0.82 9.10
CA LEU A 60 21.72 0.43 10.35
C LEU A 60 21.97 1.43 11.48
N GLU A 61 23.17 2.02 11.56
CA GLU A 61 23.46 3.09 12.52
C GLU A 61 22.61 4.34 12.26
N LYS A 62 22.48 4.76 10.99
CA LYS A 62 21.67 5.92 10.61
C LYS A 62 20.16 5.71 10.77
N LEU A 63 19.68 4.47 10.78
CA LEU A 63 18.27 4.12 11.00
C LEU A 63 17.91 3.93 12.48
N LYS A 64 18.91 3.72 13.35
CA LYS A 64 18.72 3.50 14.80
C LYS A 64 18.73 4.80 15.63
N SER A 65 19.20 5.91 15.08
CA SER A 65 19.09 7.25 15.69
C SER A 65 17.76 7.91 15.32
#